data_AF-A0A7S3GTY6-F1
#
_entry.id   AF-A0A7S3GTY6-F1
#
_cell.length_a   1.000
_cell.length_b   1.000
_cell.length_c   1.000
_cell.angle_alpha   90.00
_cell.angle_beta   90.00
_cell.angle_gamma   90.00
#
_symmetry.space_group_name_H-M   'P 1'
#
loop_
_entity.id
_entity.type
_entity.pdbx_description
1 polymer ?
#
loop_
_entity_poly.entity_id
_entity_poly.type
_entity_poly.pdbx_seq_one_letter_code
_entity_poly.pdbx_strand_id
1 'polypeptide(L)'
;LDEASAFGAEDAALLKDIFNPHLSDRRQEGALFMPPPTSLSHMQRLRNLVKGEQMVRQQRQDHFCSADFKGDEPGPLFPSSWTASFGIHRDGSDEKVRSSALCARPDYMAEASVLQEVLKSSGPVFDKRTEDGMTYRVYRFGSVEVRTTQECTGDEVIAMVFSAFKNKSVVCDSIKNSEKIVKATEYVEISLERSSPCTLYVVFETDAGNTLSAENFSPKWAENQWTENQSDLQDRNSLAKVIRTCDDPVGITVGELKAFAAECIGHTSRTGYVQSVYCFAIGDTRSAISGFRSLRQPRTMSADHYGAKRYAS
;
A
#
# COMPACT_ATOMS: atom_id res chain seq x y z
N LEU A 1 -14.92 -47.86 1.64
CA LEU A 1 -16.39 -47.81 1.58
C LEU A 1 -16.72 -46.36 1.27
N ASP A 2 -17.08 -46.06 0.02
CA ASP A 2 -17.63 -44.75 -0.32
C ASP A 2 -19.02 -44.68 0.30
N GLU A 3 -19.11 -44.12 1.50
CA GLU A 3 -20.39 -43.80 2.10
C GLU A 3 -21.07 -42.76 1.22
N ALA A 4 -22.11 -43.18 0.51
CA ALA A 4 -22.96 -42.29 -0.23
C ALA A 4 -23.50 -41.24 0.75
N SER A 5 -23.00 -40.01 0.64
CA SER A 5 -23.43 -38.88 1.45
C SER A 5 -24.96 -38.79 1.41
N ALA A 6 -25.60 -38.79 2.58
CA ALA A 6 -27.05 -38.63 2.70
C ALA A 6 -27.53 -37.27 2.14
N PHE A 7 -26.61 -36.34 1.90
CA PHE A 7 -26.86 -35.03 1.33
C PHE A 7 -26.34 -34.95 -0.10
N GLY A 8 -27.14 -34.33 -0.98
CA GLY A 8 -26.66 -33.88 -2.28
C GLY A 8 -25.54 -32.85 -2.13
N ALA A 9 -24.72 -32.68 -3.16
CA ALA A 9 -23.56 -31.79 -3.13
C ALA A 9 -23.92 -30.35 -2.75
N GLU A 10 -25.07 -29.85 -3.20
CA GLU A 10 -25.57 -28.50 -2.87
C GLU A 10 -25.91 -28.35 -1.39
N ASP A 11 -26.57 -29.35 -0.79
CA ASP A 11 -26.94 -29.32 0.63
C ASP A 11 -25.72 -29.49 1.54
N ALA A 12 -24.74 -30.29 1.11
CA ALA A 12 -23.47 -30.40 1.82
C ALA A 12 -22.70 -29.07 1.83
N ALA A 13 -22.69 -28.34 0.71
CA ALA A 13 -22.09 -27.01 0.63
C ALA A 13 -22.83 -26.00 1.54
N LEU A 14 -24.17 -25.97 1.46
CA LEU A 14 -25.00 -25.12 2.31
C LEU A 14 -24.74 -25.35 3.81
N LEU A 15 -24.71 -26.61 4.24
CA LEU A 15 -24.47 -26.95 5.65
C LEU A 15 -23.05 -26.58 6.08
N LYS A 16 -22.06 -26.68 5.18
CA LYS A 16 -20.70 -26.24 5.47
C LYS A 16 -20.63 -24.72 5.70
N ASP A 17 -21.38 -23.94 4.93
CA ASP A 17 -21.46 -22.48 5.08
C ASP A 17 -22.14 -22.09 6.40
N ILE A 18 -23.24 -22.77 6.77
CA ILE A 18 -23.98 -22.53 8.02
C ILE A 18 -23.16 -22.96 9.24
N PHE A 19 -22.57 -24.15 9.20
CA PHE A 19 -21.80 -24.72 10.30
C PHE A 19 -20.30 -24.46 10.13
N ASN A 20 -19.95 -23.20 9.83
CA ASN A 20 -18.55 -22.80 9.78
C ASN A 20 -17.89 -23.15 11.12
N PRO A 21 -16.89 -24.05 11.14
CA PRO A 21 -16.29 -24.49 12.37
C PRO A 21 -15.78 -23.30 13.20
N HIS A 22 -15.30 -22.23 12.59
CA HIS A 22 -14.67 -21.12 13.30
C HIS A 22 -15.67 -20.15 13.94
N LEU A 23 -16.94 -20.23 13.55
CA LEU A 23 -18.01 -19.40 14.11
C LEU A 23 -18.92 -20.19 15.05
N SER A 24 -18.94 -21.52 14.94
CA SER A 24 -19.76 -22.39 15.78
C SER A 24 -19.14 -22.58 17.16
N ASP A 25 -19.84 -22.11 18.20
CA ASP A 25 -19.53 -22.36 19.62
C ASP A 25 -19.90 -23.80 20.05
N ARG A 26 -20.72 -24.49 19.26
CA ARG A 26 -21.21 -25.86 19.52
C ARG A 26 -20.17 -26.96 19.36
N ARG A 27 -18.90 -26.63 19.05
CA ARG A 27 -17.81 -27.64 18.97
C ARG A 27 -17.65 -28.45 20.25
N GLN A 28 -17.96 -27.85 21.41
CA GLN A 28 -17.83 -28.51 22.70
C GLN A 28 -18.92 -29.56 22.96
N GLU A 29 -19.97 -29.60 22.14
CA GLU A 29 -21.08 -30.55 22.33
C GLU A 29 -20.69 -31.98 21.95
N GLY A 30 -19.72 -32.18 21.05
CA GLY A 30 -19.25 -33.50 20.65
C GLY A 30 -20.40 -34.43 20.22
N ALA A 31 -20.58 -35.54 20.93
CA ALA A 31 -21.63 -36.51 20.67
C ALA A 31 -23.06 -36.04 21.06
N LEU A 32 -23.18 -34.93 21.80
CA LEU A 32 -24.48 -34.34 22.15
C LEU A 32 -25.04 -33.45 21.04
N PHE A 33 -24.28 -33.23 19.96
CA PHE A 33 -24.72 -32.45 18.82
C PHE A 33 -25.89 -33.15 18.12
N MET A 34 -27.09 -32.60 18.30
CA MET A 34 -28.26 -32.99 17.54
C MET A 34 -28.28 -32.21 16.21
N PRO A 35 -28.26 -32.88 15.04
CA PRO A 35 -28.31 -32.20 13.76
C PRO A 35 -29.65 -31.48 13.58
N PRO A 36 -29.67 -30.35 12.85
CA PRO A 36 -30.92 -29.65 12.56
C PRO A 36 -31.87 -30.55 11.74
N PRO A 37 -33.20 -30.33 11.82
CA PRO A 37 -34.16 -31.06 11.00
C PRO A 37 -33.86 -30.92 9.51
N THR A 38 -33.80 -32.02 8.76
CA THR A 38 -33.47 -32.04 7.32
C THR A 38 -34.71 -32.07 6.42
N SER A 39 -35.86 -31.60 6.91
CA SER A 39 -37.09 -31.57 6.11
C SER A 39 -36.94 -30.62 4.91
N LEU A 40 -37.56 -30.95 3.78
CA LEU A 40 -37.44 -30.16 2.55
C LEU A 40 -37.82 -28.68 2.74
N SER A 41 -38.87 -28.40 3.54
CA SER A 41 -39.29 -27.03 3.84
C SER A 41 -38.28 -26.28 4.70
N HIS A 42 -37.63 -26.95 5.65
CA HIS A 42 -36.57 -26.36 6.47
C HIS A 42 -35.32 -26.07 5.63
N MET A 43 -34.87 -27.04 4.83
CA MET A 43 -33.74 -26.88 3.93
C MET A 43 -33.98 -25.76 2.91
N GLN A 44 -35.18 -25.67 2.32
CA GLN A 44 -35.52 -24.58 1.41
C GLN A 44 -35.49 -23.21 2.10
N ARG A 45 -35.96 -23.13 3.35
CA ARG A 45 -35.88 -21.90 4.15
C ARG A 45 -34.42 -21.53 4.45
N LEU A 46 -33.58 -22.49 4.81
CA LEU A 46 -32.14 -22.26 5.03
C LEU A 46 -31.45 -21.76 3.77
N ARG A 47 -31.71 -22.37 2.60
CA ARG A 47 -31.17 -21.89 1.32
C ARG A 47 -31.54 -20.43 1.06
N ASN A 48 -32.79 -20.06 1.31
CA ASN A 48 -33.25 -18.67 1.13
C ASN A 48 -32.54 -17.72 2.11
N LEU A 49 -32.33 -18.13 3.37
CA LEU A 49 -31.62 -17.33 4.38
C LEU A 49 -30.14 -17.15 4.03
N VAL A 50 -29.44 -18.23 3.69
CA VAL A 50 -28.02 -18.18 3.29
C VAL A 50 -27.82 -17.33 2.03
N LYS A 51 -28.73 -17.45 1.06
CA LYS A 51 -28.73 -16.57 -0.11
C LYS A 51 -28.91 -15.10 0.27
N GLY A 52 -29.81 -14.81 1.20
CA GLY A 52 -30.01 -13.45 1.74
C GLY A 52 -28.76 -12.91 2.44
N GLU A 53 -28.12 -13.74 3.27
CA GLU A 53 -26.86 -13.39 3.95
C GLU A 53 -25.73 -13.11 2.94
N GLN A 54 -25.59 -13.95 1.91
CA GLN A 54 -24.61 -13.75 0.85
C GLN A 54 -24.83 -12.43 0.10
N MET A 55 -26.09 -12.06 -0.16
CA MET A 55 -26.42 -10.76 -0.75
C MET A 55 -26.00 -9.60 0.15
N VAL A 56 -26.25 -9.69 1.46
CA VAL A 56 -25.82 -8.68 2.43
C VAL A 56 -24.29 -8.59 2.52
N ARG A 57 -23.59 -9.74 2.49
CA ARG A 57 -22.12 -9.77 2.46
C ARG A 57 -21.55 -9.07 1.23
N GLN A 58 -22.12 -9.32 0.05
CA GLN A 58 -21.73 -8.62 -1.17
C GLN A 58 -22.00 -7.12 -1.05
N GLN A 59 -23.18 -6.71 -0.58
CA GLN A 59 -23.51 -5.29 -0.37
C GLN A 59 -22.55 -4.60 0.60
N ARG A 60 -22.16 -5.27 1.69
CA ARG A 60 -21.14 -4.77 2.62
C ARG A 60 -19.81 -4.59 1.92
N GLN A 61 -19.36 -5.58 1.15
CA GLN A 61 -18.11 -5.51 0.41
C GLN A 61 -18.13 -4.37 -0.62
N ASP A 62 -19.21 -4.23 -1.38
CA ASP A 62 -19.39 -3.16 -2.36
C ASP A 62 -19.38 -1.78 -1.69
N HIS A 63 -20.11 -1.62 -0.57
CA HIS A 63 -20.10 -0.37 0.18
C HIS A 63 -18.70 -0.08 0.74
N PHE A 64 -18.06 -1.07 1.36
CA PHE A 64 -16.70 -0.95 1.88
C PHE A 64 -15.67 -0.64 0.79
N CYS A 65 -15.89 -1.08 -0.46
CA CYS A 65 -15.03 -0.76 -1.59
C CYS A 65 -15.43 0.55 -2.31
N SER A 66 -16.41 1.29 -1.80
CA SER A 66 -16.86 2.57 -2.38
C SER A 66 -16.16 3.77 -1.75
N ALA A 67 -15.93 4.85 -2.51
CA ALA A 67 -15.33 6.08 -1.97
C ALA A 67 -16.14 6.71 -0.82
N ASP A 68 -17.44 6.37 -0.71
CA ASP A 68 -18.37 6.91 0.28
C ASP A 68 -18.28 6.23 1.65
N PHE A 69 -17.61 5.08 1.77
CA PHE A 69 -17.42 4.43 3.06
C PHE A 69 -16.59 5.29 4.00
N LYS A 70 -17.10 5.46 5.22
CA LYS A 70 -16.42 6.14 6.31
C LYS A 70 -16.29 5.20 7.50
N GLY A 71 -15.09 5.11 8.07
CA GLY A 71 -14.83 4.17 9.17
C GLY A 71 -15.58 4.52 10.47
N ASP A 72 -15.88 5.80 10.69
CA ASP A 72 -16.63 6.32 11.84
C ASP A 72 -18.15 6.23 11.66
N GLU A 73 -18.62 6.28 10.40
CA GLU A 73 -20.02 6.16 10.00
C GLU A 73 -20.19 5.11 8.87
N PRO A 74 -19.97 3.81 9.15
CA PRO A 74 -19.94 2.77 8.12
C PRO A 74 -21.32 2.47 7.51
N GLY A 75 -22.39 3.03 8.09
CA GLY A 75 -23.75 2.86 7.61
C GLY A 75 -24.46 1.59 8.11
N PRO A 76 -25.73 1.41 7.73
CA PRO A 76 -26.62 0.38 8.31
C PRO A 76 -26.30 -1.05 7.89
N LEU A 77 -25.44 -1.23 6.88
CA LEU A 77 -24.98 -2.56 6.46
C LEU A 77 -24.01 -3.18 7.46
N PHE A 78 -23.41 -2.37 8.34
CA PHE A 78 -22.38 -2.79 9.29
C PHE A 78 -22.91 -2.85 10.72
N PRO A 79 -22.24 -3.58 11.62
CA PRO A 79 -22.62 -3.64 13.02
C PRO A 79 -22.70 -2.23 13.61
N SER A 80 -23.77 -1.93 14.36
CA SER A 80 -23.94 -0.61 14.98
C SER A 80 -22.82 -0.27 15.96
N SER A 81 -22.13 -1.27 16.50
CA SER A 81 -20.94 -1.13 17.36
C SER A 81 -19.73 -0.52 16.65
N TRP A 82 -19.72 -0.46 15.31
CA TRP A 82 -18.68 0.21 14.54
C TRP A 82 -18.90 1.72 14.46
N THR A 83 -20.14 2.19 14.62
CA THR A 83 -20.44 3.62 14.66
C THR A 83 -19.94 4.19 15.98
N ALA A 84 -19.12 5.24 15.92
CA ALA A 84 -18.60 5.87 17.13
C ALA A 84 -19.77 6.42 17.98
N SER A 85 -20.02 5.83 19.15
CA SER A 85 -21.17 6.16 20.01
C SER A 85 -21.06 7.51 20.72
N PHE A 86 -19.89 8.13 20.66
CA PHE A 86 -19.62 9.45 21.19
C PHE A 86 -18.77 10.21 20.17
N GLY A 87 -19.37 11.22 19.55
CA GLY A 87 -18.60 12.30 18.94
C GLY A 87 -17.94 13.07 20.09
N ILE A 88 -16.82 12.56 20.61
CA ILE A 88 -15.93 13.39 21.40
C ILE A 88 -15.50 14.48 20.42
N HIS A 89 -16.12 15.65 20.53
CA HIS A 89 -15.69 16.86 19.86
C HIS A 89 -14.22 17.02 20.21
N ARG A 90 -13.33 16.57 19.32
CA ARG A 90 -11.92 16.95 19.33
C ARG A 90 -11.87 18.40 18.91
N ASP A 91 -12.28 19.26 19.84
CA ASP A 91 -12.12 20.70 19.73
C ASP A 91 -10.62 20.99 19.75
N GLY A 92 -10.00 21.15 18.58
CA GLY A 92 -8.80 21.98 18.49
C GLY A 92 -7.60 21.56 17.66
N SER A 93 -7.61 20.49 16.85
CA SER A 93 -6.44 20.24 15.98
C SER A 93 -6.78 19.60 14.64
N ASP A 94 -6.79 20.43 13.59
CA ASP A 94 -6.59 20.11 12.16
C ASP A 94 -7.39 18.98 11.47
N GLU A 95 -8.28 18.28 12.16
CA GLU A 95 -9.03 17.14 11.63
C GLU A 95 -10.33 17.54 10.90
N LYS A 96 -10.51 18.83 10.57
CA LYS A 96 -11.26 19.22 9.35
C LYS A 96 -10.38 18.97 8.11
N VAL A 97 -9.78 17.79 8.05
CA VAL A 97 -9.36 17.20 6.79
C VAL A 97 -10.68 17.00 6.05
N ARG A 98 -11.06 18.01 5.25
CA ARG A 98 -12.13 17.94 4.27
C ARG A 98 -12.06 16.55 3.70
N SER A 99 -13.14 15.78 3.82
CA SER A 99 -13.26 14.43 3.26
C SER A 99 -12.74 14.50 1.83
N SER A 100 -11.46 14.18 1.63
CA SER A 100 -10.80 14.33 0.34
C SER A 100 -11.49 13.33 -0.55
N ALA A 101 -11.95 13.77 -1.72
CA ALA A 101 -12.59 12.86 -2.65
C ALA A 101 -11.60 11.73 -2.97
N LEU A 102 -11.92 10.52 -2.52
CA LEU A 102 -11.13 9.34 -2.79
C LEU A 102 -11.35 8.96 -4.26
N CYS A 103 -10.27 8.75 -5.00
CA CYS A 103 -10.29 8.29 -6.38
C CYS A 103 -9.76 6.86 -6.44
N ALA A 104 -10.50 5.95 -7.06
CA ALA A 104 -10.08 4.57 -7.20
C ALA A 104 -8.83 4.47 -8.08
N ARG A 105 -7.87 3.63 -7.68
CA ARG A 105 -6.60 3.36 -8.38
C ARG A 105 -6.52 1.90 -8.82
N PRO A 106 -7.25 1.49 -9.88
CA PRO A 106 -7.21 0.12 -10.38
C PRO A 106 -5.82 -0.27 -10.92
N ASP A 107 -5.01 0.70 -11.33
CA ASP A 107 -3.61 0.53 -11.70
C ASP A 107 -2.77 -0.02 -10.52
N TYR A 108 -3.04 0.42 -9.29
CA TYR A 108 -2.33 -0.07 -8.10
C TYR A 108 -2.80 -1.47 -7.70
N MET A 109 -4.01 -1.88 -8.10
CA MET A 109 -4.50 -3.25 -7.89
C MET A 109 -3.69 -4.27 -8.71
N ALA A 110 -3.16 -3.89 -9.87
CA ALA A 110 -2.24 -4.74 -10.63
C ALA A 110 -0.92 -5.00 -9.88
N GLU A 111 -0.58 -4.14 -8.92
CA GLU A 111 0.62 -4.18 -8.09
C GLU A 111 0.35 -4.74 -6.68
N ALA A 112 -0.74 -5.49 -6.50
CA ALA A 112 -1.19 -6.00 -5.19
C ALA A 112 -0.09 -6.71 -4.38
N SER A 113 0.85 -7.40 -5.04
CA SER A 113 1.95 -8.09 -4.36
C SER A 113 2.92 -7.14 -3.65
N VAL A 114 3.20 -5.96 -4.21
CA VAL A 114 4.04 -4.93 -3.56
C VAL A 114 3.30 -4.35 -2.37
N LEU A 115 2.03 -4.02 -2.56
CA LEU A 115 1.19 -3.49 -1.49
C LEU A 115 1.10 -4.48 -0.33
N GLN A 116 0.96 -5.79 -0.59
CA GLN A 116 1.00 -6.82 0.45
C GLN A 116 2.28 -6.78 1.30
N GLU A 117 3.45 -6.55 0.72
CA GLU A 117 4.69 -6.41 1.48
C GLU A 117 4.69 -5.14 2.36
N VAL A 118 4.14 -4.03 1.85
CA VAL A 118 3.99 -2.79 2.62
C VAL A 118 3.01 -3.00 3.79
N LEU A 119 1.89 -3.66 3.54
CA LEU A 119 0.85 -3.98 4.53
C LEU A 119 1.39 -4.81 5.69
N LYS A 120 2.24 -5.80 5.44
CA LYS A 120 2.87 -6.63 6.50
C LYS A 120 3.66 -5.82 7.53
N SER A 121 4.20 -4.68 7.13
CA SER A 121 5.00 -3.80 8.01
C SER A 121 4.20 -2.67 8.67
N SER A 122 2.90 -2.58 8.37
CA SER A 122 2.09 -1.41 8.68
C SER A 122 0.86 -1.78 9.51
N GLY A 123 0.49 -0.92 10.46
CA GLY A 123 -0.74 -1.09 11.25
C GLY A 123 -1.96 -0.51 10.50
N PRO A 124 -3.10 -1.20 10.49
CA PRO A 124 -4.33 -0.65 9.91
C PRO A 124 -4.85 0.51 10.77
N VAL A 125 -5.37 1.56 10.11
CA VAL A 125 -6.07 2.67 10.78
C VAL A 125 -7.51 2.33 11.12
N PHE A 126 -8.05 1.30 10.46
CA PHE A 126 -9.36 0.71 10.72
C PHE A 126 -9.20 -0.80 10.65
N ASP A 127 -9.61 -1.52 11.69
CA ASP A 127 -9.64 -2.98 11.72
C ASP A 127 -10.87 -3.41 12.50
N LYS A 128 -11.86 -3.96 11.79
CA LYS A 128 -13.12 -4.37 12.38
C LYS A 128 -13.60 -5.68 11.76
N ARG A 129 -14.33 -6.46 12.56
CA ARG A 129 -14.89 -7.76 12.18
C ARG A 129 -16.42 -7.75 12.30
N THR A 130 -17.09 -8.33 11.31
CA THR A 130 -18.55 -8.54 11.30
C THR A 130 -18.93 -9.85 11.98
N GLU A 131 -20.22 -10.08 12.22
CA GLU A 131 -20.72 -11.25 12.93
C GLU A 131 -20.42 -12.57 12.21
N ASP A 132 -20.33 -12.55 10.89
CA ASP A 132 -19.95 -13.68 10.03
C ASP A 132 -18.43 -13.90 9.95
N GLY A 133 -17.66 -13.20 10.78
CA GLY A 133 -16.20 -13.36 10.89
C GLY A 133 -15.39 -12.66 9.82
N MET A 134 -16.02 -11.99 8.84
CA MET A 134 -15.33 -11.21 7.83
C MET A 134 -14.65 -10.01 8.48
N THR A 135 -13.36 -9.85 8.24
CA THR A 135 -12.55 -8.76 8.76
C THR A 135 -12.29 -7.74 7.66
N TYR A 136 -12.50 -6.46 7.96
CA TYR A 136 -12.35 -5.34 7.05
C TYR A 136 -11.27 -4.42 7.60
N ARG A 137 -10.25 -4.11 6.79
CA ARG A 137 -9.16 -3.22 7.21
C ARG A 137 -8.91 -2.09 6.24
N VAL A 138 -8.55 -0.93 6.79
CA VAL A 138 -8.10 0.22 6.01
C VAL A 138 -6.71 0.58 6.48
N TYR A 139 -5.79 0.71 5.53
CA TYR A 139 -4.42 1.17 5.73
C TYR A 139 -4.25 2.49 5.00
N ARG A 140 -3.50 3.42 5.59
CA ARG A 140 -3.23 4.73 4.99
C ARG A 140 -1.73 4.98 4.93
N PHE A 141 -1.27 5.30 3.73
CA PHE A 141 0.10 5.64 3.39
C PHE A 141 0.09 7.01 2.72
N GLY A 142 0.31 8.08 3.48
CA GLY A 142 0.21 9.45 2.96
C GLY A 142 -1.14 9.73 2.31
N SER A 143 -1.18 9.89 0.98
CA SER A 143 -2.42 10.06 0.21
C SER A 143 -3.08 8.75 -0.24
N VAL A 144 -2.43 7.60 -0.11
CA VAL A 144 -2.96 6.31 -0.57
C VAL A 144 -3.72 5.61 0.56
N GLU A 145 -4.93 5.14 0.26
CA GLU A 145 -5.74 4.32 1.15
C GLU A 145 -5.91 2.93 0.53
N VAL A 146 -5.48 1.89 1.25
CA VAL A 146 -5.61 0.49 0.84
C VAL A 146 -6.66 -0.17 1.72
N ARG A 147 -7.68 -0.74 1.09
CA ARG A 147 -8.77 -1.45 1.76
C ARG A 147 -8.61 -2.94 1.50
N THR A 148 -8.66 -3.72 2.58
CA THR A 148 -8.53 -5.16 2.51
C THR A 148 -9.69 -5.84 3.19
N THR A 149 -9.95 -7.07 2.77
CA THR A 149 -10.92 -7.96 3.40
C THR A 149 -10.28 -9.30 3.70
N GLN A 150 -10.69 -9.95 4.77
CA GLN A 150 -10.19 -11.24 5.17
C GLN A 150 -11.31 -12.11 5.75
N GLU A 151 -11.57 -13.25 5.12
CA GLU A 151 -12.47 -14.27 5.68
C GLU A 151 -11.86 -14.92 6.93
N CYS A 152 -12.68 -15.53 7.78
CA CYS A 152 -12.25 -16.06 9.10
C CYS A 152 -11.00 -16.95 9.07
N THR A 153 -10.75 -17.65 7.96
CA THR A 153 -9.55 -18.48 7.74
C THR A 153 -8.86 -18.19 6.40
N GLY A 154 -9.27 -17.11 5.74
CA GLY A 154 -8.71 -16.70 4.46
C GLY A 154 -7.45 -15.88 4.63
N ASP A 155 -6.68 -15.79 3.56
CA ASP A 155 -5.65 -14.78 3.43
C ASP A 155 -6.31 -13.39 3.34
N GLU A 156 -5.58 -12.38 3.79
CA GLU A 156 -5.98 -10.99 3.60
C GLU A 156 -5.82 -10.61 2.13
N VAL A 157 -6.91 -10.12 1.53
CA VAL A 157 -6.95 -9.76 0.11
C VAL A 157 -7.19 -8.26 -0.02
N ILE A 158 -6.45 -7.61 -0.92
CA ILE A 158 -6.69 -6.21 -1.27
C ILE A 158 -7.99 -6.14 -2.05
N ALA A 159 -8.96 -5.43 -1.50
CA ALA A 159 -10.29 -5.27 -2.05
C ALA A 159 -10.41 -3.99 -2.90
N MET A 160 -9.74 -2.90 -2.48
CA MET A 160 -9.71 -1.65 -3.22
C MET A 160 -8.50 -0.79 -2.84
N VAL A 161 -7.99 0.01 -3.78
CA VAL A 161 -6.98 1.05 -3.52
C VAL A 161 -7.53 2.39 -3.97
N PHE A 162 -7.36 3.39 -3.12
CA PHE A 162 -7.75 4.77 -3.36
C PHE A 162 -6.58 5.72 -3.21
N SER A 163 -6.69 6.86 -3.89
CA SER A 163 -5.89 8.04 -3.63
C SER A 163 -6.76 9.19 -3.13
N ALA A 164 -6.30 9.86 -2.08
CA ALA A 164 -6.86 11.08 -1.54
C ALA A 164 -6.24 12.28 -2.25
N PHE A 165 -6.83 12.66 -3.39
CA PHE A 165 -6.43 13.88 -4.07
C PHE A 165 -6.90 15.11 -3.28
N LYS A 166 -5.96 15.94 -2.83
CA LYS A 166 -6.27 17.34 -2.58
C LYS A 166 -6.26 18.01 -3.94
N ASN A 167 -7.44 18.27 -4.51
CA ASN A 167 -7.61 18.96 -5.79
C ASN A 167 -6.93 20.34 -5.77
N LYS A 168 -5.61 20.37 -5.95
CA LYS A 168 -4.93 21.46 -6.61
C LYS A 168 -4.80 21.00 -8.04
N SER A 169 -5.84 21.25 -8.82
CA SER A 169 -5.69 21.30 -10.28
C SER A 169 -4.73 22.44 -10.56
N VAL A 170 -3.44 22.18 -10.42
CA VAL A 170 -2.41 23.04 -10.99
C VAL A 170 -2.55 22.77 -12.48
N VAL A 171 -3.15 23.74 -13.17
CA VAL A 171 -3.14 23.75 -14.63
C VAL A 171 -1.67 23.68 -15.02
N CYS A 172 -1.30 22.57 -15.64
CA CYS A 172 0.08 22.28 -16.00
C CYS A 172 0.45 23.15 -17.21
N ASP A 173 0.89 24.38 -16.94
CA ASP A 173 1.75 25.07 -17.89
C ASP A 173 3.06 24.28 -18.01
N SER A 174 3.61 24.21 -19.23
CA SER A 174 4.89 23.55 -19.44
C SER A 174 5.98 24.17 -18.58
N ILE A 175 6.82 23.33 -17.96
CA ILE A 175 7.87 23.81 -17.07
C ILE A 175 8.90 24.57 -17.89
N LYS A 176 9.16 25.82 -17.53
CA LYS A 176 10.12 26.66 -18.25
C LYS A 176 11.53 26.25 -17.87
N ASN A 177 12.42 26.15 -18.86
CA ASN A 177 13.83 25.84 -18.63
C ASN A 177 14.55 26.86 -17.73
N SER A 178 14.00 28.08 -17.57
CA SER A 178 14.54 29.12 -16.71
C SER A 178 14.10 29.04 -15.25
N GLU A 179 13.14 28.17 -14.91
CA GLU A 179 12.72 27.97 -13.52
C GLU A 179 13.87 27.42 -12.70
N LYS A 180 13.99 27.91 -11.45
CA LYS A 180 15.04 27.48 -10.54
C LYS A 180 14.58 26.27 -9.73
N ILE A 181 15.46 25.31 -9.55
CA ILE A 181 15.22 24.23 -8.60
C ILE A 181 15.35 24.81 -7.19
N VAL A 182 14.33 24.61 -6.36
CA VAL A 182 14.32 25.03 -4.95
C VAL A 182 14.37 23.85 -4.00
N LYS A 183 14.07 22.64 -4.47
CA LYS A 183 14.15 21.43 -3.65
C LYS A 183 14.46 20.21 -4.49
N ALA A 184 15.26 19.31 -3.93
CA ALA A 184 15.56 18.00 -4.51
C ALA A 184 15.34 16.91 -3.48
N THR A 185 14.62 15.86 -3.82
CA THR A 185 14.38 14.71 -2.93
C THR A 185 14.60 13.41 -3.67
N GLU A 186 15.50 12.57 -3.17
CA GLU A 186 15.78 11.24 -3.71
C GLU A 186 14.93 10.19 -2.99
N TYR A 187 14.25 9.36 -3.77
CA TYR A 187 13.33 8.35 -3.30
C TYR A 187 13.77 6.95 -3.73
N VAL A 188 13.34 5.96 -2.96
CA VAL A 188 13.42 4.54 -3.32
C VAL A 188 12.08 3.86 -3.09
N GLU A 189 11.65 3.09 -4.06
CA GLU A 189 10.44 2.28 -4.01
C GLU A 189 10.77 0.81 -4.29
N ILE A 190 9.89 -0.10 -3.85
CA ILE A 190 10.02 -1.52 -4.16
C ILE A 190 9.65 -1.69 -5.63
N SER A 191 10.50 -2.38 -6.40
CA SER A 191 10.21 -2.65 -7.81
C SER A 191 9.56 -4.01 -7.98
N LEU A 192 8.60 -4.08 -8.90
CA LEU A 192 8.02 -5.34 -9.37
C LEU A 192 8.92 -6.08 -10.36
N GLU A 193 9.87 -5.38 -10.98
CA GLU A 193 10.78 -6.00 -11.92
C GLU A 193 11.72 -6.97 -11.19
N ARG A 194 11.73 -8.24 -11.60
CA ARG A 194 12.63 -9.25 -11.02
C ARG A 194 14.12 -8.90 -11.14
N SER A 195 14.47 -7.93 -11.98
CA SER A 195 15.84 -7.50 -12.26
C SER A 195 16.43 -6.60 -11.17
N SER A 196 15.61 -5.88 -10.42
CA SER A 196 16.06 -4.99 -9.34
C SER A 196 15.06 -5.03 -8.19
N PRO A 197 15.48 -5.19 -6.93
CA PRO A 197 14.54 -5.19 -5.80
C PRO A 197 13.91 -3.81 -5.56
N CYS A 198 14.49 -2.74 -6.13
CA CYS A 198 14.04 -1.38 -5.92
C CYS A 198 14.23 -0.51 -7.17
N THR A 199 13.38 0.50 -7.28
CA THR A 199 13.51 1.59 -8.25
C THR A 199 13.93 2.84 -7.48
N LEU A 200 14.89 3.59 -8.03
CA LEU A 200 15.27 4.89 -7.51
C LEU A 200 14.79 5.97 -8.47
N TYR A 201 14.37 7.08 -7.92
CA TYR A 201 14.03 8.27 -8.67
C TYR A 201 14.30 9.50 -7.82
N VAL A 202 14.40 10.65 -8.48
CA VAL A 202 14.57 11.95 -7.81
C VAL A 202 13.45 12.87 -8.24
N VAL A 203 12.91 13.63 -7.29
CA VAL A 203 11.91 14.67 -7.53
C VAL A 203 12.53 16.03 -7.25
N PHE A 204 12.34 16.94 -8.19
CA PHE A 204 12.72 18.34 -8.08
C PHE A 204 11.48 19.20 -8.00
N GLU A 205 11.47 20.17 -7.08
CA GLU A 205 10.44 21.20 -7.01
C GLU A 205 11.06 22.53 -7.49
N THR A 206 10.34 23.28 -8.31
CA THR A 206 10.80 24.58 -8.83
C THR A 206 10.29 25.75 -8.00
N ASP A 207 10.88 26.93 -8.19
CA ASP A 207 10.43 28.19 -7.59
C ASP A 207 9.01 28.61 -8.01
N ALA A 208 8.53 28.11 -9.15
CA ALA A 208 7.14 28.27 -9.60
C ALA A 208 6.18 27.24 -8.98
N GLY A 209 6.67 26.28 -8.19
CA GLY A 209 5.87 25.21 -7.58
C GLY A 209 5.59 24.03 -8.53
N ASN A 210 6.29 23.94 -9.66
CA ASN A 210 6.23 22.77 -10.53
C ASN A 210 7.07 21.62 -9.98
N THR A 211 6.79 20.41 -10.45
CA THR A 211 7.55 19.22 -10.09
C THR A 211 8.11 18.52 -11.31
N LEU A 212 9.36 18.05 -11.22
CA LEU A 212 10.00 17.20 -12.21
C LEU A 212 10.47 15.93 -11.53
N SER A 213 10.15 14.77 -12.08
CA SER A 213 10.79 13.52 -11.68
C SER A 213 11.76 13.04 -12.75
N ALA A 214 12.92 12.55 -12.31
CA ALA A 214 13.87 11.84 -13.16
C ALA A 214 14.10 10.44 -12.64
N GLU A 215 13.96 9.48 -13.54
CA GLU A 215 14.24 8.08 -13.31
C GLU A 215 14.92 7.47 -14.53
N ASN A 216 15.90 6.59 -14.29
CA ASN A 216 16.61 5.96 -15.40
C ASN A 216 15.86 4.72 -15.88
N PHE A 217 14.93 4.93 -16.81
CA PHE A 217 14.33 3.83 -17.56
C PHE A 217 15.33 3.22 -18.53
N SER A 218 15.10 1.94 -18.86
CA SER A 218 15.88 1.17 -19.83
C SER A 218 16.33 2.01 -21.04
N PRO A 219 17.56 1.83 -21.57
CA PRO A 219 18.15 2.66 -22.63
C PRO A 219 17.32 2.77 -23.91
N LYS A 220 16.30 1.93 -24.08
CA LYS A 220 15.33 1.99 -25.19
C LYS A 220 14.33 3.16 -25.10
N TRP A 221 14.26 3.89 -23.98
CA TRP A 221 13.26 4.93 -23.71
C TRP A 221 13.86 6.33 -23.48
N ALA A 222 14.97 6.65 -24.15
CA ALA A 222 15.71 7.90 -23.94
C ALA A 222 14.87 9.18 -24.21
N GLU A 223 13.75 9.10 -24.93
CA GLU A 223 12.89 10.27 -25.22
C GLU A 223 12.03 10.75 -24.04
N ASN A 224 11.78 9.92 -23.01
CA ASN A 224 10.87 10.24 -21.90
C ASN A 224 11.56 10.16 -20.51
N GLN A 225 12.73 10.78 -20.35
CA GLN A 225 13.49 10.71 -19.08
C GLN A 225 12.92 11.57 -17.95
N TRP A 226 12.12 12.56 -18.31
CA TRP A 226 11.57 13.53 -17.38
C TRP A 226 10.05 13.44 -17.41
N THR A 227 9.45 13.25 -16.23
CA THR A 227 8.01 13.38 -16.08
C THR A 227 7.72 14.69 -15.37
N GLU A 228 7.09 15.62 -16.08
CA GLU A 228 6.72 16.94 -15.57
C GLU A 228 5.32 16.87 -14.96
N ASN A 229 5.16 17.40 -13.75
CA ASN A 229 3.88 17.57 -13.07
C ASN A 229 3.02 16.29 -13.08
N GLN A 230 3.68 15.16 -12.77
CA GLN A 230 3.04 13.85 -12.72
C GLN A 230 1.87 13.88 -11.74
N SER A 231 0.67 13.58 -12.23
CA SER A 231 -0.58 13.72 -11.47
C SER A 231 -0.64 12.80 -10.25
N ASP A 232 0.03 11.64 -10.30
CA ASP A 232 0.11 10.67 -9.22
C ASP A 232 1.44 10.70 -8.45
N LEU A 233 2.25 11.73 -8.62
CA LEU A 233 3.55 11.85 -7.94
C LEU A 233 3.41 11.77 -6.41
N GLN A 234 2.35 12.38 -5.87
CA GLN A 234 2.09 12.37 -4.44
C GLN A 234 1.78 10.96 -3.91
N ASP A 235 1.08 10.15 -4.70
CA ASP A 235 0.73 8.78 -4.34
C ASP A 235 1.97 7.89 -4.36
N ARG A 236 2.76 8.02 -5.43
CA ARG A 236 4.05 7.35 -5.58
C ARG A 236 4.99 7.70 -4.42
N ASN A 237 5.14 8.99 -4.11
CA ASN A 237 5.95 9.46 -2.98
C ASN A 237 5.46 8.94 -1.63
N SER A 238 4.16 8.70 -1.48
CA SER A 238 3.59 8.17 -0.23
C SER A 238 3.88 6.69 -0.02
N LEU A 239 4.15 5.94 -1.08
CA LEU A 239 4.58 4.53 -1.04
C LEU A 239 6.10 4.38 -1.00
N ALA A 240 6.84 5.38 -1.47
CA ALA A 240 8.29 5.39 -1.49
C ALA A 240 8.91 5.76 -0.13
N LYS A 241 10.20 5.46 0.03
CA LYS A 241 11.02 5.92 1.14
C LYS A 241 11.93 7.04 0.68
N VAL A 242 12.03 8.10 1.49
CA VAL A 242 12.99 9.18 1.26
C VAL A 242 14.39 8.70 1.64
N ILE A 243 15.33 8.77 0.71
CA ILE A 243 16.76 8.54 0.97
C ILE A 243 17.38 9.81 1.54
N ARG A 244 17.15 10.95 0.88
CA ARG A 244 17.69 12.27 1.25
C ARG A 244 16.91 13.39 0.59
N THR A 245 17.02 14.59 1.17
CA THR A 245 16.37 15.81 0.68
C THR A 245 17.30 17.02 0.86
N CYS A 246 17.11 18.03 0.02
CA CYS A 246 17.81 19.32 0.07
C CYS A 246 16.82 20.44 -0.30
N ASP A 247 16.59 21.37 0.63
CA ASP A 247 15.59 22.45 0.52
C ASP A 247 16.16 23.79 -0.01
N ASP A 248 17.42 23.82 -0.46
CA ASP A 248 18.04 25.01 -1.07
C ASP A 248 19.25 24.58 -1.94
N PRO A 249 19.00 24.01 -3.12
CA PRO A 249 20.07 23.65 -4.04
C PRO A 249 20.79 24.91 -4.55
N VAL A 250 21.91 24.74 -5.27
CA VAL A 250 22.82 25.83 -5.72
C VAL A 250 22.21 26.81 -6.76
N GLY A 251 20.90 26.87 -6.88
CA GLY A 251 20.17 27.80 -7.74
C GLY A 251 20.25 27.45 -9.23
N ILE A 252 20.51 26.18 -9.56
CA ILE A 252 20.49 25.70 -10.94
C ILE A 252 19.08 25.77 -11.54
N THR A 253 19.05 25.94 -12.84
CA THR A 253 17.82 25.97 -13.63
C THR A 253 17.42 24.59 -14.12
N VAL A 254 16.13 24.43 -14.45
CA VAL A 254 15.60 23.21 -15.09
C VAL A 254 16.37 22.87 -16.38
N GLY A 255 16.72 23.88 -17.17
CA GLY A 255 17.48 23.69 -18.42
C GLY A 255 18.88 23.13 -18.19
N GLU A 256 19.62 23.65 -17.21
CA GLU A 256 20.94 23.14 -16.84
C GLU A 256 20.86 21.71 -16.31
N LEU A 257 19.86 21.41 -15.48
CA LEU A 257 19.63 20.07 -14.95
C LEU A 257 19.37 19.05 -16.07
N LYS A 258 18.47 19.38 -17.01
CA LYS A 258 18.15 18.53 -18.16
C LYS A 258 19.37 18.30 -19.06
N ALA A 259 20.18 19.34 -19.29
CA ALA A 259 21.40 19.23 -20.07
C ALA A 259 22.41 18.27 -19.41
N PHE A 260 22.66 18.43 -18.10
CA PHE A 260 23.55 17.53 -17.36
C PHE A 260 23.05 16.08 -17.36
N ALA A 261 21.75 15.88 -17.17
CA ALA A 261 21.17 14.53 -17.20
C ALA A 261 21.33 13.85 -18.57
N ALA A 262 21.23 14.61 -19.67
CA ALA A 262 21.48 14.09 -21.01
C ALA A 262 22.94 13.61 -21.19
N GLU A 263 23.91 14.29 -20.59
CA GLU A 263 25.32 13.87 -20.58
C GLU A 263 25.56 12.60 -19.76
N CYS A 264 24.72 12.31 -18.75
CA CYS A 264 24.85 11.12 -17.93
C CYS A 264 24.35 9.83 -18.62
N ILE A 265 23.62 9.95 -19.74
CA ILE A 265 23.03 8.82 -20.47
C ILE A 265 24.15 7.93 -21.03
N GLY A 266 24.12 6.64 -20.69
CA GLY A 266 25.06 5.65 -21.21
C GLY A 266 26.38 5.53 -20.43
N HIS A 267 26.66 6.43 -19.48
CA HIS A 267 27.88 6.40 -18.68
C HIS A 267 27.68 5.89 -17.25
N THR A 268 26.44 5.74 -16.81
CA THR A 268 26.13 5.42 -15.41
C THR A 268 25.12 4.28 -15.30
N SER A 269 25.19 3.53 -14.19
CA SER A 269 24.14 2.60 -13.81
C SER A 269 22.84 3.36 -13.50
N ARG A 270 21.69 2.67 -13.41
CA ARG A 270 20.41 3.30 -13.02
C ARG A 270 20.54 4.10 -11.72
N THR A 271 21.14 3.49 -10.70
CA THR A 271 21.44 4.14 -9.41
C THR A 271 22.40 5.30 -9.57
N GLY A 272 23.47 5.12 -10.35
CA GLY A 272 24.46 6.17 -10.61
C GLY A 272 23.85 7.39 -11.28
N TYR A 273 22.94 7.20 -12.23
CA TYR A 273 22.23 8.30 -12.89
C TYR A 273 21.44 9.14 -11.89
N VAL A 274 20.54 8.53 -11.11
CA VAL A 274 19.69 9.24 -10.15
C VAL A 274 20.54 9.99 -9.12
N GLN A 275 21.59 9.33 -8.62
CA GLN A 275 22.51 9.95 -7.65
C GLN A 275 23.32 11.10 -8.25
N SER A 276 23.80 10.97 -9.49
CA SER A 276 24.52 12.04 -10.19
C SER A 276 23.63 13.25 -10.43
N VAL A 277 22.40 13.06 -10.90
CA VAL A 277 21.45 14.16 -11.16
C VAL A 277 21.08 14.87 -9.84
N TYR A 278 20.87 14.12 -8.76
CA TYR A 278 20.69 14.70 -7.43
C TYR A 278 21.92 15.49 -6.96
N CYS A 279 23.12 14.89 -7.02
CA CYS A 279 24.37 15.52 -6.59
C CYS A 279 24.67 16.80 -7.38
N PHE A 280 24.43 16.78 -8.69
CA PHE A 280 24.56 17.96 -9.55
C PHE A 280 23.62 19.08 -9.09
N ALA A 281 22.35 18.77 -8.80
CA ALA A 281 21.39 19.77 -8.36
C ALA A 281 21.80 20.47 -7.05
N ILE A 282 22.45 19.74 -6.14
CA ILE A 282 22.93 20.30 -4.87
C ILE A 282 24.34 20.87 -4.94
N GLY A 283 24.97 20.90 -6.12
CA GLY A 283 26.33 21.42 -6.33
C GLY A 283 27.44 20.52 -5.76
N ASP A 284 27.13 19.28 -5.42
CA ASP A 284 28.12 18.30 -4.97
C ASP A 284 28.77 17.63 -6.18
N THR A 285 29.88 18.23 -6.65
CA THR A 285 30.69 17.70 -7.75
C THR A 285 31.63 16.58 -7.32
N ARG A 286 31.67 16.24 -6.02
CA ARG A 286 32.49 15.15 -5.53
C ARG A 286 31.79 13.83 -5.87
N SER A 287 32.59 12.86 -6.32
CA SER A 287 32.19 11.50 -6.74
C SER A 287 30.89 11.03 -6.07
N ALA A 288 29.86 10.71 -6.86
CA ALA A 288 28.49 10.43 -6.42
C ALA A 288 28.44 9.70 -5.07
N ILE A 289 28.24 10.46 -3.99
CA ILE A 289 28.15 9.89 -2.65
C ILE A 289 26.78 9.22 -2.57
N SER A 290 26.80 7.89 -2.52
CA SER A 290 25.59 7.12 -2.33
C SER A 290 24.89 7.56 -1.04
N GLY A 291 23.62 7.95 -1.14
CA GLY A 291 22.78 8.28 0.02
C GLY A 291 22.50 7.06 0.90
N PHE A 292 22.72 5.85 0.39
CA PHE A 292 22.64 4.63 1.19
C PHE A 292 23.81 4.59 2.17
N ARG A 293 23.49 4.43 3.46
CA ARG A 293 24.50 4.06 4.45
C ARG A 293 25.15 2.77 3.96
N SER A 294 26.42 2.84 3.55
CA SER A 294 27.20 1.64 3.32
C SER A 294 27.05 0.79 4.57
N LEU A 295 26.50 -0.43 4.40
CA LEU A 295 26.44 -1.39 5.49
C LEU A 295 27.87 -1.49 5.99
N ARG A 296 28.13 -0.93 7.19
CA ARG A 296 29.44 -1.05 7.82
C ARG A 296 29.75 -2.52 7.73
N GLN A 297 30.76 -2.89 6.94
CA GLN A 297 31.13 -4.29 6.80
C GLN A 297 31.20 -4.83 8.22
N PRO A 298 30.44 -5.91 8.54
CA PRO A 298 30.44 -6.43 9.89
C PRO A 298 31.90 -6.59 10.25
N ARG A 299 32.35 -5.86 11.30
CA ARG A 299 33.75 -5.89 11.73
C ARG A 299 34.08 -7.37 11.80
N THR A 300 34.90 -7.84 10.88
CA THR A 300 35.42 -9.20 10.92
C THR A 300 36.14 -9.22 12.25
N MET A 301 35.50 -9.81 13.26
CA MET A 301 36.15 -10.02 14.54
C MET A 301 37.29 -10.94 14.19
N SER A 302 38.51 -10.39 14.18
CA SER A 302 39.70 -11.18 13.93
C SER A 302 39.64 -12.36 14.89
N ALA A 303 39.80 -13.56 14.34
CA ALA A 303 39.80 -14.82 15.09
C ALA A 303 40.90 -14.88 16.16
N ASP A 304 41.82 -13.92 16.18
CA ASP A 304 42.95 -13.85 17.11
C ASP A 304 42.58 -13.56 18.58
N HIS A 305 41.30 -13.37 18.91
CA HIS A 305 40.87 -13.08 20.29
C HIS A 305 40.27 -14.27 21.06
N TYR A 306 40.18 -15.48 20.47
CA TYR A 306 39.86 -16.67 21.25
C TYR A 306 41.13 -17.25 21.89
N GLY A 307 41.51 -16.64 23.02
CA GLY A 307 42.51 -17.20 23.92
C GLY A 307 42.13 -18.64 24.30
N ALA A 308 42.95 -19.59 23.88
CA ALA A 308 42.87 -20.98 24.26
C ALA A 308 43.08 -21.11 25.78
N LYS A 309 41.99 -21.18 26.55
CA LYS A 309 42.05 -21.67 27.94
C LYS A 309 42.33 -23.17 27.91
N ARG A 310 43.61 -23.53 28.04
CA ARG A 310 44.03 -24.90 28.35
C ARG A 310 43.52 -25.23 29.76
N TYR A 311 42.59 -26.16 29.87
CA TYR A 311 42.31 -26.85 31.12
C TYR A 311 43.42 -27.88 31.35
N ALA A 312 44.19 -27.70 32.42
CA ALA A 312 45.10 -28.71 32.93
C ALA A 312 44.36 -29.53 33.99
N SER A 313 44.40 -30.85 33.80
CA SER A 313 44.00 -31.91 34.72
C SER A 313 45.07 -32.23 35.74
#